data_AF-A0A3N5FXX7-F1
#
_entry.id   AF-A0A3N5FXX7-F1
#
_cell.length_a   1.000
_cell.length_b   1.000
_cell.length_c   1.000
_cell.angle_alpha   90.00
_cell.angle_beta   90.00
_cell.angle_gamma   90.00
#
_symmetry.space_group_name_H-M   'P 1'
#
loop_
_entity.id
_entity.type
_entity.pdbx_description
1 polymer ?
#
loop_
_entity_poly.entity_id
_entity_poly.type
_entity_poly.pdbx_seq_one_letter_code
_entity_poly.pdbx_strand_id
1 'polypeptide(L)'
;MDIQFIDPVLEVLEEVKSITGKGIEFIQKENLPTYAALQMARINMPSHLIYYKKEHDEIINHLIVHECGHLLRTFKCPENLRLIPYSNQRLKYDALKKIENEIEGIKKILSEDQIAHIINLWYDGLIRQVTNFPPDIMIEKWIYNQFPMLRSLQLKSIKKQHADSVSGLTEIVRKITPYTILFASNVMNYAFFRILGLHIGQNFTRQYSSTSYIGKGKELAAITEKDYINSHEGDNIMIEKWANYLNISDWFKWRDFEDVPPDYGKETSVNNSK
;
A
#
# COMPACT_ATOMS: atom_id res chain seq x y z
N MET A 1 11.87 3.65 22.62
CA MET A 1 11.94 5.12 22.70
C MET A 1 10.52 5.58 22.45
N ASP A 2 9.97 6.40 23.33
CA ASP A 2 8.59 6.89 23.16
C ASP A 2 8.54 7.85 21.98
N ILE A 3 7.45 7.82 21.22
CA ILE A 3 7.30 8.64 20.02
C ILE A 3 7.19 10.11 20.46
N GLN A 4 8.08 10.95 19.94
CA GLN A 4 7.97 12.39 20.09
C GLN A 4 7.16 12.96 18.93
N PHE A 5 5.93 13.37 19.25
CA PHE A 5 5.05 14.01 18.27
C PHE A 5 5.48 15.45 18.01
N ILE A 6 5.54 15.79 16.73
CA ILE A 6 5.74 17.15 16.25
C ILE A 6 4.44 17.66 15.62
N ASP A 7 4.31 18.97 15.46
CA ASP A 7 3.20 19.53 14.71
C ASP A 7 3.22 19.01 13.26
N PRO A 8 2.07 18.58 12.71
CA PRO A 8 0.70 18.70 13.22
C PRO A 8 0.12 17.40 13.79
N VAL A 9 0.95 16.45 14.24
CA VAL A 9 0.49 15.08 14.56
C VAL A 9 -0.64 15.06 15.60
N LEU A 10 -0.51 15.84 16.68
CA LEU A 10 -1.54 15.89 17.74
C LEU A 10 -2.88 16.41 17.21
N GLU A 11 -2.88 17.42 16.35
CA GLU A 11 -4.09 17.98 15.74
C GLU A 11 -4.80 16.94 14.86
N VAL A 12 -4.03 16.21 14.04
CA VAL A 12 -4.56 15.15 13.18
C VAL A 12 -5.14 14.00 14.00
N LEU A 13 -4.50 13.63 15.12
CA LEU A 13 -5.02 12.59 16.02
C LEU A 13 -6.35 13.00 16.66
N GLU A 14 -6.50 14.26 17.05
CA GLU A 14 -7.79 14.77 17.55
C GLU A 14 -8.85 14.84 16.45
N GLU A 15 -8.50 15.21 15.21
CA GLU A 15 -9.42 15.15 14.06
C GLU A 15 -9.92 13.71 13.84
N VAL A 16 -9.01 12.73 13.84
CA VAL A 16 -9.35 11.31 13.73
C VAL A 16 -10.32 10.91 14.84
N LYS A 17 -10.02 11.25 16.10
CA LYS A 17 -10.90 10.91 17.22
C LYS A 17 -12.27 11.55 17.09
N SER A 18 -12.35 12.80 16.63
CA SER A 18 -13.62 13.49 16.41
C SER A 18 -14.46 12.86 15.30
N ILE A 19 -13.84 12.34 14.25
CA ILE A 19 -14.54 11.79 13.08
C ILE A 19 -14.92 10.33 13.28
N THR A 20 -14.01 9.54 13.86
CA THR A 20 -14.20 8.10 14.05
C THR A 20 -14.94 7.77 15.35
N GLY A 21 -14.97 8.71 16.29
CA GLY A 21 -15.40 8.49 17.67
C GLY A 21 -14.40 7.69 18.52
N LYS A 22 -13.21 7.35 17.98
CA LYS A 22 -12.24 6.45 18.62
C LYS A 22 -10.83 7.02 18.57
N GLY A 23 -10.10 6.85 19.66
CA GLY A 23 -8.68 7.21 19.72
C GLY A 23 -7.79 6.21 18.99
N ILE A 24 -6.50 6.54 18.91
CA ILE A 24 -5.44 5.64 18.42
C ILE A 24 -4.56 5.20 19.59
N GLU A 25 -4.35 3.90 19.72
CA GLU A 25 -3.33 3.31 20.57
C GLU A 25 -2.08 2.97 19.76
N PHE A 26 -0.91 3.29 20.31
CA PHE A 26 0.38 3.03 19.67
C PHE A 26 1.03 1.81 20.29
N ILE A 27 1.25 0.77 19.49
CA ILE A 27 1.80 -0.51 19.95
C ILE A 27 3.17 -0.73 19.31
N GLN A 28 4.22 -0.76 20.13
CA GLN A 28 5.56 -1.05 19.65
C GLN A 28 5.70 -2.53 19.26
N LYS A 29 6.30 -2.81 18.10
CA LYS A 29 6.68 -4.17 17.67
C LYS A 29 8.14 -4.18 17.19
N GLU A 30 8.84 -5.30 17.41
CA GLU A 30 10.22 -5.46 16.95
C GLU A 30 10.27 -5.83 15.46
N ASN A 31 9.43 -6.79 15.06
CA ASN A 31 9.37 -7.28 13.69
C ASN A 31 8.10 -6.74 13.01
N LEU A 32 8.27 -5.66 12.25
CA LEU A 32 7.26 -5.19 11.30
C LEU A 32 7.85 -5.19 9.88
N PRO A 33 7.06 -5.52 8.84
CA PRO A 33 7.51 -5.37 7.46
C PRO A 33 7.68 -3.90 7.08
N THR A 34 6.86 -3.01 7.65
CA THR A 34 6.88 -1.55 7.45
C THR A 34 7.24 -0.81 8.75
N TYR A 35 7.47 0.50 8.68
CA TYR A 35 7.80 1.30 9.87
C TYR A 35 6.59 1.61 10.75
N ALA A 36 5.41 1.72 10.13
CA ALA A 36 4.12 1.82 10.78
C ALA A 36 3.11 0.91 10.05
N ALA A 37 2.11 0.42 10.77
CA ALA A 37 0.98 -0.31 10.19
C ALA A 37 -0.29 -0.02 10.99
N LEU A 38 -1.36 0.36 10.29
CA LEU A 38 -2.66 0.65 10.88
C LEU A 38 -3.55 -0.58 10.97
N GLN A 39 -4.22 -0.72 12.12
CA GLN A 39 -5.42 -1.53 12.27
C GLN A 39 -6.58 -0.60 12.67
N MET A 40 -7.49 -0.38 11.72
CA MET A 40 -8.69 0.43 11.99
C MET A 40 -9.64 -0.34 12.93
N ALA A 41 -10.15 0.32 13.96
CA ALA A 41 -11.21 -0.22 14.81
C ALA A 41 -12.50 -0.46 14.02
N ARG A 42 -13.12 -1.61 14.29
CA ARG A 42 -14.53 -1.91 13.98
C ARG A 42 -15.46 -1.46 15.07
N ILE A 43 -16.77 -1.53 14.87
CA ILE A 43 -17.76 -1.07 15.87
C ILE A 43 -17.49 -1.65 17.27
N ASN A 44 -17.13 -2.93 17.34
CA ASN A 44 -16.87 -3.68 18.58
C ASN A 44 -15.45 -3.51 19.14
N MET A 45 -14.59 -2.70 18.51
CA MET A 45 -13.23 -2.43 18.99
C MET A 45 -13.16 -1.07 19.71
N PRO A 46 -12.42 -0.94 20.82
CA PRO A 46 -12.39 0.31 21.60
C PRO A 46 -11.58 1.43 20.93
N SER A 47 -10.55 1.08 20.15
CA SER A 47 -9.55 2.01 19.64
C SER A 47 -8.94 1.51 18.32
N HIS A 48 -8.52 2.46 17.48
CA HIS A 48 -7.63 2.17 16.35
C HIS A 48 -6.24 1.83 16.90
N LEU A 49 -5.48 1.01 16.18
CA LEU A 49 -4.12 0.65 16.57
C LEU A 49 -3.13 1.09 15.49
N ILE A 50 -2.05 1.77 15.87
CA ILE A 50 -0.88 1.95 15.01
C ILE A 50 0.26 1.14 15.61
N TYR A 51 0.68 0.12 14.89
CA TYR A 51 1.89 -0.63 15.19
C TYR A 51 3.10 0.13 14.65
N TYR A 52 4.17 0.26 15.43
CA TYR A 52 5.39 0.93 14.97
C TYR A 52 6.66 0.19 15.41
N LYS A 53 7.73 0.34 14.62
CA LYS A 53 9.03 -0.27 14.94
C LYS A 53 9.66 0.40 16.15
N LYS A 54 10.23 -0.42 17.04
CA LYS A 54 11.01 0.04 18.20
C LYS A 54 12.12 1.01 17.80
N GLU A 55 12.85 0.67 16.75
CA GLU A 55 13.85 1.53 16.12
C GLU A 55 13.16 2.35 15.03
N HIS A 56 12.98 3.64 15.29
CA HIS A 56 12.40 4.59 14.36
C HIS A 56 13.13 5.93 14.45
N ASP A 57 13.09 6.68 13.35
CA ASP A 57 13.52 8.07 13.31
C ASP A 57 12.29 8.99 13.20
N GLU A 58 12.52 10.29 13.01
CA GLU A 58 11.45 11.29 12.92
C GLU A 58 10.45 11.04 11.77
N ILE A 59 10.77 10.19 10.78
CA ILE A 59 9.84 9.82 9.70
C ILE A 59 8.54 9.24 10.27
N ILE A 60 8.58 8.65 11.46
CA ILE A 60 7.38 8.12 12.13
C ILE A 60 6.25 9.15 12.23
N ASN A 61 6.56 10.44 12.37
CA ASN A 61 5.55 11.51 12.41
C ASN A 61 4.80 11.66 11.08
N HIS A 62 5.50 11.57 9.94
CA HIS A 62 4.87 11.53 8.62
C HIS A 62 4.02 10.27 8.46
N LEU A 63 4.55 9.12 8.87
CA LEU A 63 3.85 7.84 8.74
C LEU A 63 2.57 7.79 9.57
N ILE A 64 2.58 8.34 10.78
CA ILE A 64 1.36 8.42 11.61
C ILE A 64 0.30 9.26 10.93
N VAL A 65 0.66 10.42 10.38
CA VAL A 65 -0.30 11.27 9.65
C VAL A 65 -0.77 10.59 8.36
N HIS A 66 0.10 9.82 7.69
CA HIS A 66 -0.28 8.98 6.55
C HIS A 66 -1.34 7.95 6.92
N GLU A 67 -1.12 7.18 8.00
CA GLU A 67 -2.11 6.21 8.49
C GLU A 67 -3.42 6.90 8.94
N CYS A 68 -3.33 8.07 9.56
CA CYS A 68 -4.50 8.88 9.87
C CYS A 68 -5.25 9.32 8.61
N GLY A 69 -4.54 9.58 7.51
CA GLY A 69 -5.13 9.82 6.20
C GLY A 69 -6.08 8.71 5.77
N HIS A 70 -5.69 7.44 5.92
CA HIS A 70 -6.56 6.31 5.61
C HIS A 70 -7.82 6.27 6.51
N LEU A 71 -7.66 6.56 7.81
CA LEU A 71 -8.80 6.65 8.74
C LEU A 71 -9.78 7.75 8.32
N LEU A 72 -9.27 8.95 8.08
CA LEU A 72 -10.08 10.10 7.72
C LEU A 72 -10.84 9.85 6.42
N ARG A 73 -10.19 9.26 5.41
CA ARG A 73 -10.85 8.92 4.14
C ARG A 73 -11.98 7.91 4.33
N THR A 74 -11.69 6.82 5.04
CA THR A 74 -12.66 5.74 5.29
C THR A 74 -13.85 6.22 6.11
N PHE A 75 -13.62 6.96 7.20
CA PHE A 75 -14.68 7.34 8.14
C PHE A 75 -15.47 8.60 7.71
N LYS A 76 -14.92 9.44 6.82
CA LYS A 76 -15.70 10.48 6.13
C LYS A 76 -16.68 9.89 5.09
N CYS A 77 -16.52 8.62 4.72
CA CYS A 77 -17.46 7.88 3.89
C CYS A 77 -18.66 7.38 4.71
N PRO A 78 -19.91 7.44 4.20
CA PRO A 78 -21.07 6.79 4.81
C PRO A 78 -20.80 5.30 5.07
N GLU A 79 -21.29 4.78 6.20
CA GLU A 79 -21.00 3.41 6.66
C GLU A 79 -21.28 2.35 5.60
N ASN A 80 -22.43 2.43 4.94
CA ASN A 80 -22.87 1.50 3.90
C ASN A 80 -22.05 1.55 2.60
N LEU A 81 -21.09 2.46 2.49
CA LEU A 81 -20.22 2.65 1.32
C LEU A 81 -18.74 2.41 1.66
N ARG A 82 -18.43 2.03 2.91
CA ARG A 82 -17.08 1.66 3.36
C ARG A 82 -16.73 0.25 2.91
N LEU A 83 -16.33 0.11 1.65
CA LEU A 83 -15.82 -1.16 1.13
C LEU A 83 -14.31 -1.29 1.38
N ILE A 84 -13.86 -2.50 1.71
CA ILE A 84 -12.45 -2.85 1.91
C ILE A 84 -12.09 -4.02 0.98
N PRO A 85 -10.93 -3.95 0.28
CA PRO A 85 -10.49 -5.04 -0.55
C PRO A 85 -10.02 -6.21 0.32
N TYR A 86 -10.33 -7.42 -0.12
CA TYR A 86 -9.86 -8.64 0.51
C TYR A 86 -9.43 -9.66 -0.53
N SER A 87 -8.53 -10.55 -0.12
CA SER A 87 -8.15 -11.72 -0.88
C SER A 87 -8.29 -12.96 -0.01
N ASN A 88 -8.55 -14.11 -0.63
CA ASN A 88 -8.68 -15.38 0.06
C ASN A 88 -7.96 -16.49 -0.73
N GLN A 89 -7.89 -17.68 -0.14
CA GLN A 89 -7.13 -18.79 -0.72
C GLN A 89 -7.67 -19.25 -2.09
N ARG A 90 -8.97 -19.09 -2.34
CA ARG A 90 -9.58 -19.39 -3.65
C ARG A 90 -9.18 -18.37 -4.70
N LEU A 91 -9.31 -17.08 -4.41
CA LEU A 91 -8.86 -16.00 -5.31
C LEU A 91 -7.38 -16.14 -5.65
N LYS A 92 -6.57 -16.50 -4.65
CA LYS A 92 -5.14 -16.75 -4.81
C LYS A 92 -4.87 -17.92 -5.72
N TYR A 93 -5.54 -19.05 -5.51
CA TYR A 93 -5.41 -20.21 -6.39
C TYR A 93 -5.77 -19.86 -7.83
N ASP A 94 -6.91 -19.19 -8.05
CA ASP A 94 -7.39 -18.81 -9.38
C ASP A 94 -6.41 -17.84 -10.06
N ALA A 95 -5.87 -16.86 -9.34
CA ALA A 95 -4.87 -15.91 -9.83
C ALA A 95 -3.53 -16.59 -10.18
N LEU A 96 -2.99 -17.44 -9.31
CA LEU A 96 -1.74 -18.14 -9.56
C LEU A 96 -1.85 -19.11 -10.73
N LYS A 97 -3.02 -19.74 -10.91
CA LYS A 97 -3.32 -20.59 -12.07
C LYS A 97 -3.27 -19.81 -13.38
N LYS A 98 -3.72 -18.55 -13.41
CA LYS A 98 -3.63 -17.71 -14.62
C LYS A 98 -2.20 -17.43 -15.07
N ILE A 99 -1.26 -17.39 -14.12
CA ILE A 99 0.16 -17.11 -14.38
C ILE A 99 1.03 -18.37 -14.25
N GLU A 100 0.43 -19.56 -14.22
CA GLU A 100 1.13 -20.84 -13.99
C GLU A 100 2.28 -21.06 -14.97
N ASN A 101 2.09 -20.72 -16.26
CA ASN A 101 3.14 -20.81 -17.27
C ASN A 101 4.36 -19.91 -16.96
N GLU A 102 4.15 -18.74 -16.35
CA GLU A 102 5.24 -17.85 -15.94
C GLU A 102 6.00 -18.43 -14.74
N ILE A 103 5.28 -19.00 -13.78
CA ILE A 103 5.84 -19.68 -12.61
C ILE A 103 6.67 -20.89 -13.04
N GLU A 104 6.16 -21.69 -13.99
CA GLU A 104 6.87 -22.86 -14.51
C GLU A 104 8.16 -22.45 -15.25
N GLY A 105 8.16 -21.28 -15.90
CA GLY A 105 9.36 -20.70 -16.49
C GLY A 105 10.46 -20.41 -15.46
N ILE A 106 10.08 -20.00 -14.25
CA ILE A 106 11.00 -19.63 -13.15
C ILE A 106 11.59 -20.86 -12.46
N LYS A 107 10.92 -22.02 -12.51
CA LYS A 107 11.47 -23.30 -11.99
C LYS A 107 12.82 -23.71 -12.62
N LYS A 108 13.18 -23.12 -13.75
CA LYS A 108 14.51 -23.28 -14.38
C LYS A 108 15.63 -22.59 -13.60
N ILE A 109 15.29 -21.70 -12.67
CA ILE A 109 16.22 -20.83 -11.94
C ILE A 109 16.07 -21.05 -10.42
N LEU A 110 14.84 -21.22 -9.93
CA LEU A 110 14.53 -21.44 -8.52
C LEU A 110 13.99 -22.85 -8.27
N SER A 111 14.26 -23.39 -7.09
CA SER A 111 13.65 -24.65 -6.64
C SER A 111 12.17 -24.48 -6.30
N GLU A 112 11.43 -25.58 -6.24
CA GLU A 112 10.01 -25.56 -5.84
C GLU A 112 9.83 -25.02 -4.41
N ASP A 113 10.72 -25.37 -3.48
CA ASP A 113 10.72 -24.84 -2.11
C ASP A 113 10.92 -23.31 -2.07
N GLN A 114 11.84 -22.78 -2.90
CA GLN A 114 12.06 -21.34 -3.00
C GLN A 114 10.83 -20.62 -3.56
N ILE A 115 10.20 -21.18 -4.60
CA ILE A 115 8.98 -20.64 -5.19
C ILE A 115 7.85 -20.67 -4.17
N ALA A 116 7.65 -21.78 -3.47
CA ALA A 116 6.64 -21.91 -2.42
C ALA A 116 6.80 -20.85 -1.31
N HIS A 117 8.04 -20.47 -0.98
CA HIS A 117 8.32 -19.44 0.01
C HIS A 117 7.99 -18.02 -0.48
N ILE A 118 8.28 -17.69 -1.74
CA ILE A 118 8.18 -16.31 -2.26
C ILE A 118 6.86 -16.01 -2.97
N ILE A 119 6.10 -17.02 -3.40
CA ILE A 119 4.85 -16.84 -4.14
C ILE A 119 3.82 -16.03 -3.36
N ASN A 120 3.80 -16.19 -2.03
CA ASN A 120 2.95 -15.41 -1.14
C ASN A 120 3.38 -13.93 -1.14
N LEU A 121 4.68 -13.66 -1.01
CA LEU A 121 5.21 -12.30 -1.03
C LEU A 121 4.86 -11.56 -2.32
N TRP A 122 4.94 -12.24 -3.47
CA TRP A 122 4.57 -11.67 -4.75
C TRP A 122 3.08 -11.37 -4.87
N TYR A 123 2.24 -12.36 -4.57
CA TYR A 123 0.79 -12.22 -4.69
C TYR A 123 0.23 -11.19 -3.70
N ASP A 124 0.56 -11.33 -2.43
CA ASP A 124 0.07 -10.46 -1.36
C ASP A 124 0.66 -9.05 -1.52
N GLY A 125 1.91 -8.95 -1.99
CA GLY A 125 2.57 -7.68 -2.31
C GLY A 125 1.90 -6.92 -3.45
N LEU A 126 1.55 -7.60 -4.55
CA LEU A 126 0.89 -6.96 -5.68
C LEU A 126 -0.53 -6.47 -5.33
N ILE A 127 -1.28 -7.28 -4.57
CA ILE A 127 -2.61 -6.88 -4.09
C ILE A 127 -2.50 -5.66 -3.20
N ARG A 128 -1.61 -5.69 -2.19
CA ARG A 128 -1.39 -4.55 -1.30
C ARG A 128 -1.01 -3.29 -2.09
N GLN A 129 -0.20 -3.44 -3.13
CA GLN A 129 0.21 -2.31 -3.97
C GLN A 129 -0.95 -1.69 -4.73
N VAL A 130 -1.77 -2.50 -5.44
CA VAL A 130 -2.90 -1.98 -6.21
C VAL A 130 -4.00 -1.40 -5.32
N THR A 131 -4.17 -1.92 -4.11
CA THR A 131 -5.17 -1.43 -3.15
C THR A 131 -4.72 -0.20 -2.37
N ASN A 132 -3.41 0.02 -2.20
CA ASN A 132 -2.90 1.14 -1.41
C ASN A 132 -2.47 2.34 -2.26
N PHE A 133 -1.84 2.10 -3.43
CA PHE A 133 -1.25 3.22 -4.19
C PHE A 133 -2.25 4.31 -4.60
N PRO A 134 -3.47 3.99 -5.06
CA PRO A 134 -4.45 5.03 -5.34
C PRO A 134 -4.78 5.92 -4.13
N PRO A 135 -5.25 5.40 -2.97
CA PRO A 135 -5.50 6.25 -1.80
C PRO A 135 -4.23 6.95 -1.29
N ASP A 136 -3.08 6.28 -1.31
CA ASP A 136 -1.79 6.85 -0.88
C ASP A 136 -1.44 8.10 -1.70
N ILE A 137 -1.71 8.13 -3.02
CA ILE A 137 -1.51 9.32 -3.84
C ILE A 137 -2.29 10.51 -3.28
N MET A 138 -3.53 10.28 -2.86
CA MET A 138 -4.40 11.33 -2.34
C MET A 138 -4.00 11.76 -0.93
N ILE A 139 -3.57 10.82 -0.10
CA ILE A 139 -3.05 11.08 1.25
C ILE A 139 -1.77 11.90 1.18
N GLU A 140 -0.81 11.51 0.34
CA GLU A 140 0.46 12.24 0.20
C GLU A 140 0.25 13.65 -0.36
N LYS A 141 -0.67 13.82 -1.32
CA LYS A 141 -1.06 15.16 -1.80
C LYS A 141 -1.68 16.01 -0.68
N TRP A 142 -2.56 15.42 0.13
CA TRP A 142 -3.17 16.09 1.27
C TRP A 142 -2.11 16.53 2.29
N ILE A 143 -1.20 15.64 2.68
CA ILE A 143 -0.09 15.94 3.61
C ILE A 143 0.76 17.09 3.06
N TYR A 144 1.17 17.01 1.80
CA TYR A 144 2.03 18.03 1.19
C TYR A 144 1.35 19.41 1.18
N ASN A 145 0.05 19.44 0.89
CA ASN A 145 -0.71 20.68 0.77
C ASN A 145 -1.02 21.31 2.14
N GLN A 146 -1.43 20.49 3.12
CA GLN A 146 -1.93 20.98 4.40
C GLN A 146 -0.84 21.16 5.46
N PHE A 147 0.23 20.36 5.40
CA PHE A 147 1.20 20.28 6.49
C PHE A 147 2.62 20.57 6.02
N PRO A 148 2.98 21.85 5.78
CA PRO A 148 4.32 22.23 5.34
C PRO A 148 5.46 21.69 6.22
N MET A 149 5.23 21.57 7.54
CA MET A 149 6.20 21.06 8.51
C MET A 149 6.58 19.59 8.29
N LEU A 150 5.70 18.79 7.69
CA LEU A 150 5.95 17.37 7.41
C LEU A 150 6.63 17.13 6.06
N ARG A 151 6.76 18.13 5.18
CA ARG A 151 7.25 17.93 3.80
C ARG A 151 8.64 17.31 3.73
N SER A 152 9.54 17.66 4.65
CA SER A 152 10.90 17.08 4.70
C SER A 152 10.86 15.58 5.06
N LEU A 153 10.06 15.21 6.05
CA LEU A 153 9.86 13.83 6.50
C LEU A 153 9.12 13.00 5.45
N GLN A 154 8.07 13.58 4.85
CA GLN A 154 7.36 13.02 3.70
C GLN A 154 8.32 12.71 2.55
N LEU A 155 9.16 13.68 2.15
CA LEU A 155 10.12 13.48 1.07
C LEU A 155 11.12 12.37 1.41
N LYS A 156 11.55 12.26 2.67
CA LYS A 156 12.44 11.19 3.14
C LYS A 156 11.75 9.82 3.05
N SER A 157 10.49 9.73 3.45
CA SER A 157 9.65 8.52 3.35
C SER A 157 9.46 8.07 1.89
N ILE A 158 9.03 8.99 1.02
CA ILE A 158 8.83 8.71 -0.42
C ILE A 158 10.15 8.30 -1.10
N LYS A 159 11.28 8.94 -0.77
CA LYS A 159 12.59 8.56 -1.31
C LYS A 159 13.00 7.14 -0.92
N LYS A 160 12.63 6.70 0.28
CA LYS A 160 12.88 5.32 0.73
C LYS A 160 12.03 4.32 -0.03
N GLN A 161 10.73 4.55 -0.11
CA GLN A 161 9.81 3.73 -0.91
C GLN A 161 10.25 3.67 -2.39
N HIS A 162 10.73 4.78 -2.93
CA HIS A 162 11.29 4.86 -4.27
C HIS A 162 12.57 4.03 -4.43
N ALA A 163 13.50 4.09 -3.47
CA ALA A 163 14.72 3.28 -3.50
C ALA A 163 14.39 1.77 -3.48
N ASP A 164 13.46 1.35 -2.63
CA ASP A 164 12.97 -0.03 -2.56
C ASP A 164 12.35 -0.45 -3.89
N SER A 165 11.52 0.41 -4.50
CA SER A 165 10.90 0.15 -5.80
C SER A 165 11.92 0.03 -6.94
N VAL A 166 12.94 0.88 -6.96
CA VAL A 166 14.02 0.84 -7.96
C VAL A 166 14.88 -0.42 -7.82
N SER A 167 15.05 -0.95 -6.60
CA SER A 167 15.75 -2.23 -6.40
C SER A 167 15.07 -3.41 -7.13
N GLY A 168 13.75 -3.31 -7.34
CA GLY A 168 12.97 -4.26 -8.13
C GLY A 168 13.23 -4.23 -9.64
N LEU A 169 13.97 -3.23 -10.16
CA LEU A 169 14.30 -3.10 -11.59
C LEU A 169 15.54 -3.90 -11.99
N THR A 170 16.20 -4.59 -11.06
CA THR A 170 17.43 -5.34 -11.33
C THR A 170 17.17 -6.57 -12.21
N GLU A 171 18.19 -6.98 -12.97
CA GLU A 171 18.13 -8.16 -13.83
C GLU A 171 17.78 -9.44 -13.07
N ILE A 172 18.27 -9.56 -11.83
CA ILE A 172 18.05 -10.71 -10.98
C ILE A 172 16.56 -10.81 -10.64
N VAL A 173 15.96 -9.72 -10.13
CA VAL A 173 14.52 -9.66 -9.82
C VAL A 173 13.69 -9.95 -11.05
N ARG A 174 14.08 -9.43 -12.23
CA ARG A 174 13.38 -9.68 -13.49
C ARG A 174 13.35 -11.15 -13.89
N LYS A 175 14.43 -11.88 -13.66
CA LYS A 175 14.52 -13.31 -14.02
C LYS A 175 13.75 -14.22 -13.08
N ILE A 176 13.62 -13.82 -11.81
CA ILE A 176 13.03 -14.68 -10.78
C ILE A 176 11.59 -14.35 -10.45
N THR A 177 11.00 -13.29 -11.03
CA THR A 177 9.62 -12.86 -10.72
C THR A 177 8.69 -13.13 -11.90
N PRO A 178 7.45 -13.64 -11.70
CA PRO A 178 6.49 -13.80 -12.78
C PRO A 178 6.27 -12.48 -13.52
N TYR A 179 6.27 -12.53 -14.85
CA TYR A 179 6.19 -11.36 -15.70
C TYR A 179 4.97 -10.49 -15.36
N THR A 180 3.79 -11.09 -15.17
CA THR A 180 2.56 -10.38 -14.82
C THR A 180 2.73 -9.56 -13.53
N ILE A 181 3.33 -10.16 -12.50
CA ILE A 181 3.56 -9.52 -11.20
C ILE A 181 4.58 -8.38 -11.33
N LEU A 182 5.72 -8.67 -11.96
CA LEU A 182 6.78 -7.69 -12.15
C LEU A 182 6.31 -6.49 -12.97
N PHE A 183 5.58 -6.77 -14.06
CA PHE A 183 5.06 -5.76 -14.97
C PHE A 183 4.04 -4.87 -14.27
N ALA A 184 3.02 -5.45 -13.65
CA ALA A 184 1.99 -4.71 -12.94
C ALA A 184 2.60 -3.84 -11.82
N SER A 185 3.52 -4.41 -11.04
CA SER A 185 4.18 -3.68 -9.94
C SER A 185 4.97 -2.47 -10.43
N ASN A 186 5.75 -2.61 -11.50
CA ASN A 186 6.56 -1.51 -12.02
C ASN A 186 5.75 -0.45 -12.78
N VAL A 187 4.65 -0.84 -13.43
CA VAL A 187 3.71 0.13 -14.03
C VAL A 187 3.05 0.98 -12.93
N MET A 188 2.62 0.37 -11.82
CA MET A 188 2.06 1.08 -10.67
C MET A 188 3.09 1.99 -9.99
N ASN A 189 4.32 1.49 -9.76
CA ASN A 189 5.41 2.29 -9.22
C ASN A 189 5.66 3.54 -10.07
N TYR A 190 5.79 3.37 -11.39
CA TYR A 190 5.97 4.51 -12.29
C TYR A 190 4.85 5.53 -12.15
N ALA A 191 3.58 5.09 -12.20
CA ALA A 191 2.44 5.98 -12.11
C ALA A 191 2.40 6.75 -10.78
N PHE A 192 2.58 6.04 -9.66
CA PHE A 192 2.65 6.60 -8.31
C PHE A 192 3.75 7.67 -8.20
N PHE A 193 4.98 7.32 -8.54
CA PHE A 193 6.13 8.23 -8.44
C PHE A 193 6.06 9.40 -9.43
N ARG A 194 5.45 9.19 -10.60
CA ARG A 194 5.19 10.28 -11.55
C ARG A 194 4.24 11.32 -10.96
N ILE A 195 3.10 10.87 -10.43
CA ILE A 195 2.06 11.76 -9.91
C ILE A 195 2.57 12.54 -8.69
N LEU A 196 3.19 11.83 -7.73
CA LEU A 196 3.76 12.49 -6.55
C LEU A 196 4.93 13.39 -6.91
N GLY A 197 5.80 12.95 -7.82
CA GLY A 197 6.92 13.76 -8.29
C GLY A 197 6.48 15.08 -8.90
N LEU A 198 5.47 15.07 -9.77
CA LEU A 198 4.91 16.31 -10.35
C LEU A 198 4.31 17.22 -9.27
N HIS A 199 3.58 16.66 -8.31
CA HIS A 199 2.95 17.42 -7.23
C HIS A 199 3.95 18.07 -6.27
N ILE A 200 5.03 17.35 -5.93
CA ILE A 200 6.05 17.76 -4.97
C ILE A 200 7.17 18.60 -5.63
N GLY A 201 7.26 18.58 -6.97
CA GLY A 201 8.33 19.22 -7.73
C GLY A 201 9.65 18.43 -7.73
N GLN A 202 9.56 17.10 -7.80
CA GLN A 202 10.70 16.17 -7.83
C GLN A 202 10.58 15.18 -8.99
N ASN A 203 11.71 14.71 -9.53
CA ASN A 203 11.69 13.67 -10.56
C ASN A 203 12.10 12.30 -10.00
N PHE A 204 11.10 11.50 -9.65
CA PHE A 204 11.24 10.11 -9.20
C PHE A 204 11.14 9.08 -10.34
N THR A 205 11.11 9.50 -11.60
CA THR A 205 10.87 8.58 -12.73
C THR A 205 12.10 8.33 -13.59
N ARG A 206 13.24 8.96 -13.28
CA ARG A 206 14.46 8.91 -14.08
C ARG A 206 14.97 7.48 -14.29
N GLN A 207 14.92 6.65 -13.26
CA GLN A 207 15.38 5.27 -13.26
C GLN A 207 14.53 4.37 -14.17
N TYR A 208 13.30 4.78 -14.46
CA TYR A 208 12.40 4.06 -15.34
C TYR A 208 12.59 4.43 -16.82
N SER A 209 13.39 5.47 -17.14
CA SER A 209 13.49 6.09 -18.48
C SER A 209 13.88 5.16 -19.64
N SER A 210 14.50 4.01 -19.35
CA SER A 210 14.87 2.99 -20.34
C SER A 210 14.11 1.67 -20.16
N THR A 211 13.04 1.67 -19.37
CA THR A 211 12.25 0.46 -19.07
C THR A 211 11.05 0.35 -20.00
N SER A 212 10.54 -0.88 -20.20
CA SER A 212 9.30 -1.12 -20.95
C SER A 212 8.03 -0.63 -20.23
N TYR A 213 8.14 -0.28 -18.95
CA TYR A 213 7.00 0.11 -18.11
C TYR A 213 6.51 1.55 -18.33
N ILE A 214 7.32 2.41 -18.96
CA ILE A 214 7.04 3.86 -19.09
C ILE A 214 5.73 4.14 -19.80
N GLY A 215 5.50 3.50 -20.95
CA GLY A 215 4.31 3.79 -21.77
C GLY A 215 3.04 3.54 -20.97
N LYS A 216 2.95 2.32 -20.42
CA LYS A 216 1.81 1.89 -19.62
C LYS A 216 1.71 2.62 -18.28
N GLY A 217 2.82 3.00 -17.67
CA GLY A 217 2.84 3.82 -16.46
C GLY A 217 2.36 5.25 -16.70
N LYS A 218 2.69 5.87 -17.85
CA LYS A 218 2.19 7.19 -18.23
C LYS A 218 0.68 7.17 -18.50
N GLU A 219 0.21 6.15 -19.21
CA GLU A 219 -1.23 5.93 -19.44
C GLU A 219 -1.98 5.77 -18.10
N LEU A 220 -1.49 4.93 -17.19
CA LEU A 220 -2.10 4.72 -15.87
C LEU A 220 -2.07 6.01 -15.03
N ALA A 221 -0.97 6.78 -15.08
CA ALA A 221 -0.90 8.08 -14.42
C ALA A 221 -1.94 9.06 -14.98
N ALA A 222 -2.10 9.13 -16.30
CA ALA A 222 -3.06 10.01 -16.95
C ALA A 222 -4.52 9.65 -16.61
N ILE A 223 -4.86 8.36 -16.56
CA ILE A 223 -6.18 7.89 -16.09
C ILE A 223 -6.43 8.36 -14.66
N THR A 224 -5.42 8.24 -13.81
CA THR A 224 -5.48 8.65 -12.41
C THR A 224 -5.69 10.15 -12.28
N GLU A 225 -4.85 10.97 -12.93
CA GLU A 225 -4.95 12.44 -12.83
C GLU A 225 -6.27 13.00 -13.38
N LYS A 226 -6.85 12.35 -14.40
CA LYS A 226 -8.07 12.80 -15.05
C LYS A 226 -9.34 12.43 -14.27
N ASP A 227 -9.40 11.21 -13.74
CA ASP A 227 -10.66 10.63 -13.29
C ASP A 227 -10.78 10.47 -11.76
N TYR A 228 -9.74 10.78 -10.97
CA TYR A 228 -9.77 10.53 -9.52
C TYR A 228 -10.73 11.46 -8.80
N ILE A 229 -11.76 10.89 -8.18
CA ILE A 229 -12.65 11.59 -7.24
C ILE A 229 -12.05 11.49 -5.83
N ASN A 230 -11.78 12.62 -5.18
CA ASN A 230 -11.10 12.63 -3.88
C ASN A 230 -12.03 12.20 -2.72
N SER A 231 -12.29 10.90 -2.59
CA SER A 231 -13.13 10.27 -1.56
C SER A 231 -12.79 8.78 -1.42
N HIS A 232 -13.29 8.10 -0.37
CA HIS A 232 -13.14 6.64 -0.22
C HIS A 232 -13.75 5.86 -1.39
N GLU A 233 -14.96 6.23 -1.82
CA GLU A 233 -15.58 5.60 -3.01
C GLU A 233 -14.74 5.81 -4.27
N GLY A 234 -14.17 7.01 -4.42
CA GLY A 234 -13.24 7.31 -5.50
C GLY A 234 -11.95 6.49 -5.42
N ASP A 235 -11.47 6.16 -4.22
CA ASP A 235 -10.36 5.23 -4.01
C ASP A 235 -10.73 3.85 -4.54
N ASN A 236 -11.89 3.32 -4.13
CA ASN A 236 -12.35 2.01 -4.59
C ASN A 236 -12.50 1.94 -6.11
N ILE A 237 -13.06 2.98 -6.72
CA ILE A 237 -13.18 3.11 -8.17
C ILE A 237 -11.80 3.16 -8.84
N MET A 238 -10.85 3.91 -8.28
CA MET A 238 -9.52 4.01 -8.88
C MET A 238 -8.72 2.71 -8.73
N ILE A 239 -8.84 2.01 -7.60
CA ILE A 239 -8.28 0.67 -7.38
C ILE A 239 -8.81 -0.30 -8.44
N GLU A 240 -10.13 -0.31 -8.69
CA GLU A 240 -10.73 -1.10 -9.77
C GLU A 240 -10.21 -0.71 -11.15
N LYS A 241 -10.09 0.58 -11.44
CA LYS A 241 -9.53 1.04 -12.73
C LYS A 241 -8.09 0.57 -12.92
N TRP A 242 -7.25 0.67 -11.89
CA TRP A 242 -5.87 0.19 -11.93
C TRP A 242 -5.82 -1.32 -12.12
N ALA A 243 -6.61 -2.07 -11.34
CA ALA A 243 -6.65 -3.53 -11.41
C ALA A 243 -7.13 -4.03 -12.77
N ASN A 244 -8.18 -3.42 -13.34
CA ASN A 244 -8.66 -3.74 -14.69
C ASN A 244 -7.62 -3.40 -15.76
N TYR A 245 -6.99 -2.23 -15.67
CA TYR A 245 -5.95 -1.82 -16.60
C TYR A 245 -4.73 -2.76 -16.61
N LEU A 246 -4.44 -3.39 -15.47
CA LEU A 246 -3.36 -4.35 -15.28
C LEU A 246 -3.79 -5.82 -15.42
N ASN A 247 -5.06 -6.09 -15.72
CA ASN A 247 -5.66 -7.43 -15.82
C ASN A 247 -5.54 -8.29 -14.54
N ILE A 248 -5.67 -7.66 -13.36
CA ILE A 248 -5.62 -8.31 -12.04
C ILE A 248 -6.87 -8.06 -11.19
N SER A 249 -7.99 -7.64 -11.79
CA SER A 249 -9.21 -7.29 -11.06
C SER A 249 -9.87 -8.44 -10.32
N ASP A 250 -9.62 -9.69 -10.71
CA ASP A 250 -10.17 -10.86 -10.02
C ASP A 250 -9.23 -11.46 -8.96
N TRP A 251 -8.14 -10.77 -8.61
CA TRP A 251 -7.20 -11.19 -7.57
C TRP A 251 -7.63 -10.78 -6.16
N PHE A 252 -8.59 -9.85 -6.08
CA PHE A 252 -9.23 -9.44 -4.84
C PHE A 252 -10.72 -9.23 -5.07
N LYS A 253 -11.46 -9.05 -3.98
CA LYS A 253 -12.88 -8.71 -3.99
C LYS A 253 -13.15 -7.65 -2.92
N TRP A 254 -14.33 -7.06 -2.97
CA TRP A 254 -14.79 -6.10 -1.95
C TRP A 254 -15.65 -6.78 -0.91
N ARG A 255 -15.50 -6.37 0.34
CA ARG A 255 -16.42 -6.67 1.43
C ARG A 255 -16.74 -5.40 2.20
N ASP A 256 -17.80 -5.46 3.00
CA ASP A 256 -18.10 -4.40 3.95
C ASP A 256 -16.95 -4.24 4.95
N PHE A 257 -16.70 -2.99 5.37
CA PHE A 257 -15.70 -2.68 6.38
C PHE A 257 -15.92 -3.50 7.65
N GLU A 258 -17.14 -3.63 8.15
CA GLU A 258 -17.45 -4.37 9.37
C GLU A 258 -17.30 -5.89 9.23
N ASP A 259 -17.25 -6.42 8.00
CA ASP A 259 -17.02 -7.86 7.71
C ASP A 259 -15.53 -8.24 7.63
N VAL A 260 -14.63 -7.30 7.91
CA VAL A 260 -13.19 -7.60 8.02
C VAL A 260 -12.93 -8.27 9.38
N PRO A 261 -12.29 -9.46 9.42
CA PRO A 261 -12.03 -10.19 10.65
C PRO A 261 -11.23 -9.34 11.66
N PRO A 262 -11.54 -9.33 12.97
CA PRO A 262 -10.87 -8.47 13.96
C PRO A 262 -9.37 -8.72 14.16
N ASP A 263 -8.88 -9.87 13.70
CA ASP A 263 -7.49 -10.30 13.73
C ASP A 263 -6.70 -9.98 12.45
N TYR A 264 -7.31 -9.27 11.49
CA TYR A 264 -6.61 -8.82 10.29
C TYR A 264 -5.36 -7.99 10.65
N GLY A 265 -4.21 -8.34 10.07
CA GLY A 265 -2.92 -7.70 10.37
C GLY A 265 -2.17 -8.27 11.59
N LYS A 266 -2.75 -9.22 12.34
CA LYS A 266 -1.97 -10.12 13.19
C LYS A 266 -1.42 -11.22 12.29
N GLU A 267 -0.12 -11.21 11.99
CA GLU A 267 0.51 -12.40 11.44
C GLU A 267 0.17 -13.56 12.37
N THR A 268 -0.59 -14.54 11.86
CA THR A 268 -0.54 -15.88 12.40
C THR A 268 0.89 -16.33 12.22
N SER A 269 1.68 -16.24 13.29
CA SER A 269 2.88 -17.05 13.44
C SER A 269 2.44 -18.49 13.23
N VAL A 270 2.59 -18.99 12.00
CA VAL A 270 2.51 -20.42 11.74
C VAL A 270 3.69 -20.98 12.52
N ASN A 271 3.37 -21.53 13.69
CA ASN A 271 4.25 -22.40 14.44
C ASN A 271 4.66 -23.53 13.50
N ASN A 272 5.85 -23.42 12.90
CA ASN A 272 6.56 -24.59 12.44
C ASN A 272 7.15 -25.29 13.66
N SER A 273 6.27 -25.94 14.42
CA SER A 273 6.63 -27.02 15.31
C SER A 273 6.39 -28.33 14.58
N LYS A 274 7.44 -28.83 13.94
CA LYS A 274 7.92 -30.22 14.00
C LYS A 274 9.26 -30.35 13.28
#